data_AF-A0A3D2PCJ7-F1
#
_entry.id   AF-A0A3D2PCJ7-F1
#
_cell.length_a   1.000
_cell.length_b   1.000
_cell.length_c   1.000
_cell.angle_alpha   90.00
_cell.angle_beta   90.00
_cell.angle_gamma   90.00
#
_symmetry.space_group_name_H-M   'P 1'
#
loop_
_entity.id
_entity.type
_entity.pdbx_description
1 polymer ?
#
loop_
_entity_poly.entity_id
_entity_poly.type
_entity_poly.pdbx_seq_one_letter_code
_entity_poly.pdbx_strand_id
1 'polypeptide(L)' 'TPDSVCIVPEKRKELTTEGGLDVFGQKNKLKRVTRQFREKGISVSLFIDPEIKQIEAAKFVSADAVELHTGR' A
#
# COMPACT_ATOMS: atom_id res chain seq x y z
N THR A 1 18.95 6.97 -0.77
CA THR A 1 17.77 6.11 -0.97
C THR A 1 17.02 6.07 0.35
N PRO A 2 15.68 6.18 0.38
CA PRO A 2 14.95 6.09 1.65
C PRO A 2 15.06 4.67 2.22
N ASP A 3 14.97 4.54 3.54
CA ASP A 3 14.93 3.23 4.20
C ASP A 3 13.58 2.52 3.97
N SER A 4 12.50 3.30 3.92
CA SER A 4 11.15 2.80 3.66
C SER A 4 10.30 3.75 2.83
N VAL A 5 9.25 3.21 2.23
CA VAL A 5 8.21 3.96 1.50
C VAL A 5 6.82 3.46 1.89
N CYS A 6 5.87 4.38 2.03
CA CYS A 6 4.46 4.07 2.21
C CYS A 6 3.69 4.38 0.92
N ILE A 7 2.94 3.40 0.42
CA ILE A 7 2.06 3.58 -0.76
C ILE A 7 0.67 3.96 -0.26
N VAL A 8 0.22 5.14 -0.67
CA VAL A 8 -1.08 5.72 -0.35
C VAL A 8 -1.94 5.84 -1.61
N PRO A 9 -3.28 5.85 -1.50
CA PRO A 9 -4.13 6.18 -2.64
C PRO A 9 -3.97 7.66 -3.02
N GLU A 10 -3.98 7.95 -4.31
CA GLU A 10 -4.01 9.33 -4.82
C GLU A 10 -5.25 9.50 -5.71
N LYS A 11 -6.10 10.48 -5.40
CA LYS A 11 -7.13 10.98 -6.32
C LYS A 11 -6.78 12.43 -6.67
N ARG A 12 -6.70 12.72 -7.98
CA ARG A 12 -6.29 14.02 -8.58
C ARG A 12 -7.10 15.26 -8.12
N LYS A 13 -8.17 15.08 -7.34
CA LYS A 13 -9.08 16.14 -6.85
C LYS A 13 -9.33 16.11 -5.34
N GLU A 14 -8.69 15.20 -4.60
CA GLU A 14 -8.92 15.09 -3.15
C GLU A 14 -7.88 15.89 -2.35
N LEU A 15 -8.36 16.65 -1.35
CA LEU A 15 -7.54 17.36 -0.37
C LEU A 15 -7.03 16.44 0.76
N THR A 16 -7.66 15.28 0.95
CA THR A 16 -7.35 14.24 1.96
C THR A 16 -7.71 12.86 1.41
N THR A 17 -6.99 11.79 1.77
CA THR A 17 -7.37 10.41 1.42
C THR A 17 -8.66 10.03 2.14
N GLU A 18 -9.77 9.88 1.40
CA GLU A 18 -11.07 9.47 1.98
C GLU A 18 -11.12 7.99 2.41
N GLY A 19 -10.11 7.20 2.05
CA GLY A 19 -10.01 5.78 2.40
C GLY A 19 -8.61 5.22 2.16
N GLY A 20 -8.42 3.95 2.48
CA GLY A 20 -7.18 3.23 2.23
C GLY A 20 -6.96 2.86 0.77
N LEU A 21 -5.75 2.43 0.45
CA LEU A 21 -5.38 1.89 -0.85
C LEU A 21 -6.16 0.60 -1.14
N ASP A 22 -6.82 0.53 -2.30
CA ASP A 22 -7.42 -0.72 -2.76
C ASP A 22 -6.35 -1.67 -3.32
N VAL A 23 -5.75 -2.44 -2.42
CA VAL A 23 -4.74 -3.45 -2.74
C VAL A 23 -5.36 -4.65 -3.41
N PHE A 24 -6.54 -5.07 -2.93
CA PHE A 24 -7.25 -6.22 -3.47
C PHE A 24 -7.59 -6.05 -4.95
N GLY A 25 -8.08 -4.88 -5.37
CA GLY A 25 -8.37 -4.58 -6.77
C GLY A 25 -7.15 -4.33 -7.65
N GLN A 26 -5.98 -4.00 -7.06
CA GLN A 26 -4.78 -3.60 -7.80
C GLN A 26 -3.57 -4.54 -7.63
N LYS A 27 -3.78 -5.80 -7.21
CA LYS A 27 -2.71 -6.77 -6.87
C LYS A 27 -1.57 -6.83 -7.89
N ASN A 28 -1.86 -6.96 -9.19
CA ASN A 28 -0.83 -7.11 -10.22
C ASN A 28 0.05 -5.85 -10.36
N LYS A 29 -0.58 -4.67 -10.31
CA LYS A 29 0.13 -3.39 -10.38
C LYS A 29 0.99 -3.20 -9.13
N LEU A 30 0.41 -3.40 -7.95
CA LEU A 30 1.10 -3.19 -6.68
C LEU A 30 2.24 -4.19 -6.48
N LYS A 31 2.07 -5.46 -6.88
CA LYS A 31 3.16 -6.46 -6.86
C LYS A 31 4.38 -6.04 -7.68
N ARG A 32 4.17 -5.36 -8.82
CA ARG A 32 5.29 -4.82 -9.61
C ARG A 32 5.97 -3.66 -8.88
N VAL A 33 5.18 -2.76 -8.28
CA VAL A 33 5.69 -1.58 -7.57
C VAL A 33 6.47 -1.99 -6.31
N THR A 34 5.89 -2.83 -5.45
CA THR A 34 6.55 -3.33 -4.24
C THR A 34 7.86 -4.03 -4.58
N ARG A 35 7.88 -4.84 -5.65
CA ARG A 35 9.10 -5.51 -6.12
C ARG A 35 10.20 -4.52 -6.51
N GLN A 36 9.88 -3.45 -7.25
CA GLN A 36 10.87 -2.45 -7.67
C GLN A 36 11.55 -1.73 -6.51
N PHE A 37 10.83 -1.50 -5.41
CA PHE A 37 11.40 -0.90 -4.20
C PHE A 37 12.22 -1.93 -3.41
N ARG A 38 11.70 -3.14 -3.24
CA ARG A 38 12.39 -4.23 -2.52
C ARG A 38 13.68 -4.66 -3.19
N GLU A 39 13.74 -4.70 -4.52
CA GLU A 39 14.97 -4.97 -5.28
C GLU A 39 16.08 -3.93 -5.02
N LYS A 40 15.73 -2.76 -4.50
CA LYS A 40 16.66 -1.70 -4.08
C LYS A 40 16.93 -1.69 -2.58
N GLY A 41 16.45 -2.68 -1.84
CA GLY A 41 16.59 -2.77 -0.39
C GLY A 41 15.69 -1.81 0.40
N ILE A 42 14.63 -1.29 -0.22
CA ILE A 42 13.70 -0.34 0.41
C ILE A 42 12.49 -1.11 0.95
N SER A 43 12.18 -0.95 2.24
CA SER A 43 10.99 -1.56 2.85
C SER A 43 9.71 -0.87 2.39
N VAL A 44 8.66 -1.64 2.14
CA VAL A 44 7.39 -1.11 1.61
C VAL A 44 6.24 -1.33 2.59
N SER A 45 5.56 -0.25 2.98
CA SER A 45 4.27 -0.30 3.67
C SER A 45 3.13 0.10 2.73
N LEU A 46 1.93 -0.40 3.00
CA LEU A 46 0.70 -0.03 2.30
C LEU A 46 -0.30 0.57 3.28
N PHE A 47 -0.79 1.77 2.97
CA PHE A 47 -1.85 2.41 3.74
C PHE A 47 -3.21 1.85 3.33
N ILE A 48 -3.89 1.10 4.20
CA ILE A 48 -5.11 0.36 3.88
C ILE A 48 -6.19 0.55 4.94
N ASP A 49 -7.45 0.38 4.55
CA ASP A 49 -8.54 0.25 5.51
C ASP A 49 -8.41 -1.06 6.30
N PRO A 50 -8.94 -1.13 7.54
CA PRO A 50 -8.84 -2.30 8.42
C PRO A 50 -9.75 -3.45 7.98
N GLU A 51 -9.57 -3.92 6.74
CA GLU A 51 -10.31 -5.01 6.12
C GLU A 51 -9.40 -6.22 5.85
N ILE A 52 -9.86 -7.42 6.22
CA ILE A 52 -9.13 -8.68 6.05
C ILE A 52 -8.66 -8.87 4.60
N LYS A 53 -9.54 -8.60 3.62
CA LYS A 53 -9.22 -8.74 2.20
C LYS A 53 -8.05 -7.85 1.75
N GLN A 54 -7.90 -6.66 2.34
CA GLN A 54 -6.80 -5.73 2.03
C GLN A 54 -5.51 -6.21 2.69
N ILE A 55 -5.56 -6.73 3.92
CA ILE A 55 -4.41 -7.32 4.62
C ILE A 55 -3.87 -8.54 3.87
N GLU A 56 -4.75 -9.46 3.44
CA GLU A 56 -4.36 -10.62 2.65
C GLU A 56 -3.75 -10.22 1.30
N ALA A 57 -4.33 -9.20 0.66
CA ALA A 57 -3.80 -8.67 -0.58
C ALA A 57 -2.42 -8.00 -0.38
N ALA A 58 -2.20 -7.30 0.73
CA ALA A 58 -0.91 -6.70 1.09
C ALA A 58 0.18 -7.77 1.23
N LYS A 59 -0.13 -8.89 1.89
CA LYS A 59 0.76 -10.05 1.96
C LYS A 59 1.06 -10.62 0.58
N PHE A 60 0.04 -10.79 -0.28
CA PHE A 60 0.21 -11.31 -1.64
C PHE A 60 1.14 -10.45 -2.51
N VAL A 61 1.08 -9.12 -2.36
CA VAL A 61 1.95 -8.20 -3.08
C VAL A 61 3.30 -7.99 -2.42
N SER A 62 3.61 -8.74 -1.36
CA SER A 62 4.90 -8.69 -0.66
C SER A 62 5.21 -7.32 -0.05
N ALA A 63 4.19 -6.67 0.52
CA ALA A 63 4.43 -5.56 1.44
C ALA A 63 5.10 -6.07 2.73
N ASP A 64 6.01 -5.28 3.29
CA ASP A 64 6.72 -5.61 4.53
C ASP A 64 5.91 -5.18 5.77
N ALA A 65 5.04 -4.18 5.61
CA ALA A 65 4.12 -3.72 6.63
C ALA A 65 2.79 -3.22 6.03
N VAL A 66 1.78 -3.04 6.89
CA VAL A 66 0.54 -2.32 6.57
C VAL A 66 0.35 -1.19 7.57
N GLU A 67 -0.16 -0.07 7.09
CA GLU A 67 -0.53 1.09 7.91
C GLU A 67 -2.05 1.21 7.87
N LEU A 68 -2.70 1.03 9.02
CA LEU A 68 -4.15 1.03 9.09
C LEU A 68 -4.69 2.45 9.09
N HIS A 69 -5.59 2.75 8.15
CA HIS A 69 -6.35 3.97 8.13
C HIS A 69 -7.29 3.99 9.35
N THR A 70 -7.09 4.99 10.22
CA THR A 70 -7.88 5.20 11.45
C THR A 70 -8.82 6.41 11.35
N GLY A 71 -8.82 7.10 10.21
CA GLY A 71 -9.74 8.19 9.91
C GLY A 71 -11.14 7.66 9.60
N ARG A 72 -12.15 8.33 10.14
CA ARG A 72 -13.57 8.13 9.85
C ARG A 72 -14.17 9.43 9.39
#